data_AF-A0A1K0FXS9-F1
#
_entry.id   AF-A0A1K0FXS9-F1
#
_cell.length_a   1.000
_cell.length_b   1.000
_cell.length_c   1.000
_cell.angle_alpha   90.00
_cell.angle_beta   90.00
_cell.angle_gamma   90.00
#
_symmetry.space_group_name_H-M   'P 1'
#
loop_
_entity.id
_entity.type
_entity.pdbx_description
1 polymer ?
#
loop_
_entity_poly.entity_id
_entity_poly.type
_entity_poly.pdbx_seq_one_letter_code
_entity_poly.pdbx_strand_id
1 'polypeptide(L)'
;MDVYVWLPRPDAGLLHQFIERYVNREDPGDDRLAAFSRVYVENAASDDDRAALADLRRGDALGDGFSLYVKARTHYGAILTITREGAAVLGLSIDDPDGSAHVQLQARALIEHLRAEFASPAGCAGVELAPPHSRQEWEDDGLVQIRVGQLHQKAP
;
A
#
# COMPACT_ATOMS: atom_id res chain seq x y z
N MET A 1 -9.23 5.36 9.44
CA MET A 1 -9.57 4.28 8.48
C MET A 1 -8.49 4.19 7.40
N ASP A 2 -8.08 2.98 7.06
CA ASP A 2 -7.06 2.73 6.04
C ASP A 2 -7.69 2.31 4.72
N VAL A 3 -7.18 2.88 3.62
CA VAL A 3 -7.61 2.65 2.25
C VAL A 3 -6.46 2.05 1.47
N TYR A 4 -6.74 0.98 0.71
CA TYR A 4 -5.75 0.28 -0.10
C TYR A 4 -6.21 0.05 -1.53
N VAL A 5 -5.27 0.09 -2.47
CA VAL A 5 -5.46 -0.37 -3.86
C VAL A 5 -4.39 -1.38 -4.23
N TRP A 6 -4.76 -2.40 -5.02
CA TRP A 6 -3.87 -3.49 -5.40
C TRP A 6 -3.30 -3.28 -6.79
N LEU A 7 -1.98 -3.35 -6.95
CA LEU A 7 -1.30 -3.27 -8.23
C LEU A 7 -0.72 -4.65 -8.57
N PRO A 8 -1.36 -5.44 -9.46
CA PRO A 8 -0.92 -6.82 -9.75
C PRO A 8 0.47 -6.92 -10.36
N ARG A 9 0.90 -5.87 -11.07
CA ARG A 9 2.19 -5.75 -11.73
C ARG A 9 2.68 -4.31 -11.51
N PRO A 10 3.26 -4.00 -10.34
CA PRO A 10 3.76 -2.65 -10.09
C PRO A 10 4.93 -2.38 -11.04
N ASP A 11 4.93 -1.20 -11.64
CA ASP A 11 6.10 -0.67 -12.33
C ASP A 11 6.69 0.50 -11.56
N ALA A 12 7.97 0.78 -11.81
CA ALA A 12 8.71 1.84 -11.15
C ALA A 12 8.05 3.23 -11.31
N GLY A 13 7.40 3.48 -12.45
CA GLY A 13 6.73 4.76 -12.72
C GLY A 13 5.52 4.96 -11.82
N LEU A 14 4.68 3.94 -11.65
CA LEU A 14 3.52 3.99 -10.74
C LEU A 14 3.95 4.16 -9.28
N LEU A 15 4.98 3.43 -8.85
CA LEU A 15 5.52 3.55 -7.49
C LEU A 15 6.13 4.93 -7.25
N HIS A 16 6.89 5.46 -8.21
CA HIS A 16 7.43 6.80 -8.17
C HIS A 16 6.31 7.86 -8.09
N GLN A 17 5.27 7.74 -8.93
CA GLN A 17 4.14 8.65 -8.92
C GLN A 17 3.43 8.69 -7.56
N PHE A 18 3.22 7.53 -6.93
CA PHE A 18 2.61 7.48 -5.59
C PHE A 18 3.47 8.20 -4.55
N ILE A 19 4.79 7.95 -4.56
CA ILE A 19 5.74 8.61 -3.65
C ILE A 19 5.74 10.12 -3.87
N GLU A 20 5.83 10.59 -5.12
CA GLU A 20 5.84 12.01 -5.44
C GLU A 20 4.56 12.72 -4.96
N ARG A 21 3.41 12.09 -5.18
CA ARG A 21 2.11 12.74 -4.99
C ARG A 21 1.62 12.69 -3.55
N TYR A 22 1.85 11.57 -2.85
CA TYR A 22 1.23 11.35 -1.55
C TYR A 22 2.22 11.28 -0.39
N VAL A 23 3.49 10.97 -0.61
CA VAL A 23 4.48 10.84 0.47
C VAL A 23 5.17 12.18 0.74
N ASN A 24 5.32 12.52 2.02
CA ASN A 24 6.15 13.64 2.46
C ASN A 24 7.62 13.22 2.34
N ARG A 25 8.29 13.65 1.27
CA ARG A 25 9.66 13.23 0.96
C ARG A 25 10.72 13.98 1.78
N GLU A 26 10.39 15.16 2.29
CA GLU A 26 11.30 15.95 3.12
C GLU A 26 11.37 15.39 4.55
N ASP A 27 10.27 14.79 5.01
CA ASP A 27 10.16 14.13 6.31
C ASP A 27 9.23 12.90 6.20
N PRO A 28 9.75 11.76 5.71
CA PRO A 28 8.96 10.56 5.49
C PRO A 28 8.66 9.79 6.77
N GLY A 29 9.26 10.14 7.92
CA GLY A 29 9.10 9.42 9.18
C GLY A 29 9.77 8.04 9.26
N ASP A 30 10.01 7.38 8.12
CA ASP A 30 10.81 6.15 8.03
C ASP A 30 11.92 6.30 6.97
N ASP A 31 13.17 6.29 7.42
CA ASP A 31 14.36 6.49 6.59
C ASP A 31 14.52 5.39 5.52
N ARG A 32 13.86 4.25 5.70
CA ARG A 32 13.89 3.13 4.73
C ARG A 32 13.14 3.45 3.44
N LEU A 33 12.41 4.57 3.34
CA LEU A 33 11.88 5.06 2.07
C LEU A 33 12.97 5.26 1.01
N ALA A 34 14.17 5.68 1.42
CA ALA A 34 15.28 5.85 0.50
C ALA A 34 15.75 4.49 -0.06
N ALA A 35 15.84 3.46 0.79
CA ALA A 35 16.16 2.10 0.37
C ALA A 35 15.06 1.52 -0.55
N PHE A 36 13.78 1.74 -0.20
CA PHE A 36 12.66 1.35 -1.05
C PHE A 36 12.75 1.95 -2.46
N SER A 37 13.03 3.26 -2.55
CA SER A 37 13.13 3.97 -3.82
C SER A 37 14.28 3.43 -4.68
N ARG A 38 15.45 3.20 -4.08
CA ARG A 38 16.58 2.58 -4.79
C ARG A 38 16.26 1.18 -5.32
N VAL A 39 15.55 0.38 -4.52
CA VAL A 39 15.23 -1.01 -4.89
C VAL A 39 14.14 -1.10 -5.95
N TYR A 40 13.03 -0.39 -5.78
CA TYR A 40 11.82 -0.59 -6.58
C TYR A 40 11.55 0.49 -7.62
N VAL A 41 12.20 1.65 -7.53
CA VAL A 41 11.99 2.76 -8.46
C VAL A 41 13.20 2.99 -9.34
N GLU A 42 14.39 3.08 -8.73
CA GLU A 42 15.62 3.50 -9.43
C GLU A 42 16.40 2.32 -10.01
N ASN A 43 16.10 1.09 -9.59
CA ASN A 43 16.86 -0.12 -9.92
C ASN A 43 18.37 0.03 -9.59
N ALA A 44 18.66 0.65 -8.44
CA ALA A 44 19.99 0.99 -7.95
C ALA A 44 20.27 0.41 -6.55
N ALA A 45 19.67 -0.75 -6.25
CA ALA A 45 19.74 -1.41 -4.95
C ALA A 45 21.16 -1.83 -4.56
N SER A 46 21.56 -1.56 -3.32
CA SER A 46 22.67 -2.23 -2.65
C SER A 46 22.19 -3.44 -1.82
N ASP A 47 23.13 -4.24 -1.30
CA ASP A 47 22.81 -5.32 -0.35
C ASP A 47 22.29 -4.76 0.98
N ASP A 48 22.81 -3.61 1.42
CA ASP A 48 22.35 -2.89 2.63
C ASP A 48 20.90 -2.42 2.47
N ASP A 49 20.51 -1.95 1.28
CA ASP A 49 19.12 -1.57 0.99
C ASP A 49 18.18 -2.76 1.13
N ARG A 50 18.59 -3.93 0.61
CA ARG A 50 17.80 -5.16 0.70
C ARG A 50 17.70 -5.66 2.13
N ALA A 51 18.79 -5.58 2.90
CA ALA A 51 18.81 -5.94 4.31
C ALA A 51 17.87 -5.03 5.12
N ALA A 52 17.94 -3.72 4.93
CA ALA A 52 17.08 -2.76 5.63
C ALA A 52 15.58 -2.98 5.37
N LEU A 53 15.21 -3.41 4.14
CA LEU A 53 13.83 -3.77 3.82
C LEU A 53 13.45 -5.17 4.30
N ALA A 54 14.41 -6.08 4.46
CA ALA A 54 14.13 -7.41 5.01
C ALA A 54 13.68 -7.34 6.48
N ASP A 55 14.17 -6.37 7.24
CA ASP A 55 13.76 -6.12 8.63
C ASP A 55 12.28 -5.70 8.77
N LEU A 56 11.63 -5.29 7.68
CA LEU A 56 10.20 -4.92 7.66
C LEU A 56 9.26 -6.12 7.48
N ARG A 57 9.79 -7.32 7.27
CA ARG A 57 9.00 -8.54 7.07
C ARG A 57 8.33 -8.98 8.37
N ARG A 58 7.09 -9.48 8.31
CA ARG A 58 6.40 -10.07 9.47
C ARG A 58 7.00 -11.45 9.79
N GLY A 59 7.28 -11.68 11.08
CA GLY A 59 8.32 -12.56 11.63
C GLY A 59 8.17 -14.09 11.54
N ASP A 60 7.39 -14.63 10.62
CA ASP A 60 7.08 -16.07 10.60
C ASP A 60 6.59 -16.63 9.26
N ALA A 61 6.35 -15.79 8.25
CA ALA A 61 5.93 -16.27 6.92
C ALA A 61 7.15 -16.44 5.99
N LEU A 62 7.21 -17.58 5.28
CA LEU A 62 8.20 -17.93 4.24
C LEU A 62 8.14 -17.04 2.97
N GLY A 63 7.91 -15.74 3.09
CA GLY A 63 7.79 -14.85 1.94
C GLY A 63 8.33 -13.45 2.18
N ASP A 64 8.74 -12.81 1.08
CA ASP A 64 9.43 -11.52 1.09
C ASP A 64 8.49 -10.31 1.24
N GLY A 65 7.23 -10.53 1.64
CA GLY A 65 6.24 -9.46 1.77
C GLY A 65 6.54 -8.53 2.95
N PHE A 66 6.43 -7.22 2.73
CA PHE A 66 6.68 -6.20 3.75
C PHE A 66 5.83 -4.96 3.51
N SER A 67 5.64 -4.16 4.57
CA SER A 67 5.02 -2.84 4.49
C SER A 67 5.94 -1.77 5.04
N LEU A 68 5.94 -0.63 4.37
CA LEU A 68 6.59 0.60 4.80
C LEU A 68 5.50 1.63 5.10
N TYR A 69 5.52 2.17 6.32
CA TYR A 69 4.60 3.21 6.78
C TYR A 69 5.34 4.54 6.81
N VAL A 70 4.82 5.54 6.09
CA VAL A 70 5.47 6.84 5.93
C VAL A 70 4.52 8.01 6.12
N LYS A 71 5.14 9.15 6.40
CA LYS A 71 4.69 10.54 6.22
C LYS A 71 3.82 10.71 4.98
N ALA A 72 2.51 10.93 5.09
CA ALA A 72 1.74 11.44 3.95
C ALA A 72 1.76 12.98 3.90
N ARG A 73 1.60 13.57 2.71
CA ARG A 73 1.54 15.04 2.52
C ARG A 73 0.22 15.64 2.99
N THR A 74 -0.89 14.99 2.66
CA THR A 74 -2.26 15.50 2.84
C THR A 74 -3.21 14.49 3.48
N HIS A 75 -2.68 13.35 3.92
CA HIS A 75 -3.42 12.27 4.55
C HIS A 75 -2.76 11.95 5.90
N TYR A 76 -3.43 11.15 6.74
CA TYR A 76 -2.89 10.80 8.05
C TYR A 76 -1.60 9.97 7.94
N GLY A 77 -1.54 9.09 6.94
CA GLY A 77 -0.37 8.28 6.64
C GLY A 77 -0.42 7.75 5.22
N ALA A 78 0.74 7.31 4.72
CA ALA A 78 0.88 6.61 3.45
C ALA A 78 1.58 5.27 3.67
N ILE A 79 1.16 4.27 2.92
CA ILE A 79 1.59 2.89 3.11
C ILE A 79 1.99 2.32 1.76
N LEU A 80 3.19 1.75 1.71
CA LEU A 80 3.76 1.06 0.55
C LEU A 80 4.02 -0.38 0.94
N THR A 81 3.39 -1.31 0.24
CA THR A 81 3.56 -2.75 0.51
C THR A 81 3.97 -3.47 -0.74
N ILE A 82 4.98 -4.33 -0.63
CA ILE A 82 5.29 -5.34 -1.63
C ILE A 82 4.80 -6.67 -1.08
N THR A 83 3.98 -7.38 -1.86
CA THR A 83 3.39 -8.65 -1.44
C THR A 83 4.35 -9.79 -1.69
N ARG A 84 4.08 -10.95 -1.07
CA ARG A 84 4.87 -12.18 -1.28
C ARG A 84 4.86 -12.66 -2.74
N GLU A 85 3.83 -12.28 -3.51
CA GLU A 85 3.70 -12.61 -4.93
C GLU A 85 4.28 -11.55 -5.87
N GLY A 86 4.92 -10.51 -5.33
CA GLY A 86 5.51 -9.41 -6.11
C GLY A 86 4.51 -8.39 -6.63
N ALA A 87 3.26 -8.39 -6.14
CA ALA A 87 2.34 -7.28 -6.35
C ALA A 87 2.71 -6.12 -5.41
N ALA A 88 2.17 -4.93 -5.67
CA ALA A 88 2.21 -3.83 -4.71
C ALA A 88 0.81 -3.54 -4.16
N VAL A 89 0.76 -3.06 -2.93
CA VAL A 89 -0.44 -2.46 -2.34
C VAL A 89 -0.08 -1.06 -1.92
N LEU A 90 -0.83 -0.09 -2.43
CA LEU A 90 -0.65 1.33 -2.13
C LEU A 90 -1.79 1.75 -1.21
N GLY A 91 -1.47 2.44 -0.12
CA GLY A 91 -2.45 2.82 0.87
C GLY A 91 -2.32 4.22 1.40
N LEU A 92 -3.46 4.78 1.79
CA LEU A 92 -3.58 6.07 2.48
C LEU A 92 -4.51 5.92 3.67
N SER A 93 -4.13 6.53 4.78
CA SER A 93 -4.94 6.56 6.00
C SER A 93 -5.73 7.87 6.06
N ILE A 94 -7.03 7.75 6.32
CA ILE A 94 -7.93 8.86 6.61
C ILE A 94 -8.10 8.92 8.13
N ASP A 95 -7.92 10.11 8.71
CA ASP A 95 -8.20 10.34 10.12
C ASP A 95 -9.71 10.21 10.38
N ASP A 96 -10.09 9.35 11.31
CA ASP A 96 -11.50 9.07 11.65
C ASP A 96 -11.65 8.86 13.15
N PRO A 97 -11.58 9.94 13.96
CA PRO A 97 -11.67 9.82 15.41
C PRO A 97 -13.06 9.35 15.89
N ASP A 98 -14.11 9.51 15.08
CA ASP A 98 -15.51 9.32 15.51
C ASP A 98 -16.25 8.19 14.77
N GLY A 99 -15.60 7.46 13.86
CA GLY A 99 -16.22 6.36 13.11
C GLY A 99 -17.37 6.81 12.21
N SER A 100 -17.28 8.02 11.66
CA SER A 100 -18.44 8.68 11.06
C SER A 100 -18.81 8.11 9.68
N ALA A 101 -20.11 8.09 9.36
CA ALA A 101 -20.58 7.70 8.01
C ALA A 101 -19.97 8.57 6.89
N HIS A 102 -19.51 9.78 7.23
CA HIS A 102 -18.79 10.66 6.31
C HIS A 102 -17.44 10.07 5.89
N VAL A 103 -16.69 9.47 6.82
CA VAL A 103 -15.38 8.87 6.51
C VAL A 103 -15.55 7.63 5.62
N GLN A 104 -16.63 6.85 5.78
CA GLN A 104 -16.95 5.77 4.82
C GLN A 104 -17.16 6.26 3.39
N LEU A 105 -17.86 7.38 3.21
CA LEU A 105 -18.04 7.99 1.89
C LEU A 105 -16.71 8.52 1.33
N GLN A 106 -15.89 9.16 2.16
CA GLN A 106 -14.56 9.63 1.77
C GLN A 106 -13.64 8.47 1.37
N ALA A 107 -13.62 7.38 2.14
CA ALA A 107 -12.83 6.19 1.81
C ALA A 107 -13.26 5.56 0.49
N ARG A 108 -14.57 5.43 0.24
CA ARG A 108 -15.07 4.93 -1.05
C ARG A 108 -14.63 5.83 -2.21
N ALA A 109 -14.75 7.15 -2.05
CA ALA A 109 -14.29 8.10 -3.07
C ALA A 109 -12.78 8.01 -3.28
N LEU A 110 -12.00 7.85 -2.21
CA LEU A 110 -10.55 7.70 -2.28
C LEU A 110 -10.15 6.39 -2.97
N ILE A 111 -10.84 5.27 -2.70
CA ILE A 111 -10.63 4.01 -3.42
C ILE A 111 -10.82 4.24 -4.93
N GLU A 112 -11.94 4.83 -5.34
CA GLU A 112 -12.22 5.04 -6.76
C GLU A 112 -11.18 5.96 -7.42
N HIS A 113 -10.78 7.02 -6.71
CA HIS A 113 -9.73 7.93 -7.17
C HIS A 113 -8.39 7.21 -7.38
N LEU A 114 -7.91 6.47 -6.37
CA LEU A 114 -6.65 5.73 -6.44
C LEU A 114 -6.71 4.62 -7.48
N ARG A 115 -7.85 3.91 -7.60
CA ARG A 115 -8.04 2.88 -8.63
C ARG A 115 -7.93 3.46 -10.03
N ALA A 116 -8.57 4.59 -10.28
CA ALA A 116 -8.48 5.26 -11.56
C ALA A 116 -7.06 5.78 -11.81
N GLU A 117 -6.42 6.40 -10.82
CA GLU A 117 -5.08 6.99 -10.95
C GLU A 117 -4.01 5.93 -11.22
N PHE A 118 -4.05 4.79 -10.54
CA PHE A 118 -3.05 3.74 -10.65
C PHE A 118 -3.49 2.55 -11.52
N ALA A 119 -4.57 2.72 -12.29
CA ALA A 119 -5.20 1.67 -13.10
C ALA A 119 -5.40 0.36 -12.31
N SER A 120 -5.72 0.47 -11.03
CA SER A 120 -5.82 -0.68 -10.12
C SER A 120 -7.18 -1.38 -10.27
N PRO A 121 -7.20 -2.71 -10.41
CA PRO A 121 -8.43 -3.47 -10.57
C PRO A 121 -9.32 -3.46 -9.32
N ALA A 122 -8.74 -3.33 -8.13
CA ALA A 122 -9.45 -3.50 -6.86
C ALA A 122 -8.91 -2.57 -5.77
N GLY A 123 -9.82 -2.13 -4.91
CA GLY A 123 -9.52 -1.41 -3.69
C GLY A 123 -10.35 -1.88 -2.51
N CYS A 124 -9.83 -1.71 -1.31
CA CYS A 124 -10.54 -1.98 -0.07
C CYS A 124 -10.26 -0.91 0.99
N ALA A 125 -11.12 -0.85 2.00
CA ALA A 125 -10.88 -0.03 3.18
C ALA A 125 -11.47 -0.65 4.44
N GLY A 126 -10.91 -0.29 5.59
CA GLY A 126 -11.35 -0.73 6.91
C GLY A 126 -10.70 0.03 8.05
N VAL A 127 -11.25 -0.09 9.25
CA VAL A 127 -10.69 0.48 10.47
C VAL A 127 -9.61 -0.45 11.00
N GLU A 128 -8.42 0.09 11.28
CA GLU A 128 -7.24 -0.68 11.71
C GLU A 128 -6.91 -1.85 10.75
N LEU A 129 -7.26 -1.68 9.47
CA LEU A 129 -7.04 -2.70 8.46
C LEU A 129 -5.55 -2.71 8.13
N ALA A 130 -4.87 -3.79 8.51
CA ALA A 130 -3.47 -3.98 8.14
C ALA A 130 -3.33 -4.09 6.60
N PRO A 131 -2.25 -3.55 6.01
CA PRO A 131 -1.98 -3.75 4.61
C PRO A 131 -1.75 -5.24 4.31
N PRO A 132 -2.42 -5.80 3.30
CA PRO A 132 -2.29 -7.21 2.96
C PRO A 132 -0.93 -7.51 2.33
N HIS A 133 -0.24 -8.53 2.83
CA HIS A 133 1.05 -9.01 2.32
C HIS A 133 0.91 -10.14 1.29
N SER A 134 -0.31 -10.56 0.99
CA SER A 134 -0.61 -11.61 0.01
C SER A 134 -1.99 -11.42 -0.61
N ARG A 135 -2.25 -12.13 -1.73
CA ARG A 135 -3.59 -12.16 -2.33
C ARG A 135 -4.61 -12.80 -1.39
N GLN A 136 -4.19 -13.81 -0.63
CA GLN A 136 -5.04 -14.44 0.37
C GLN A 136 -5.45 -13.45 1.47
N GLU A 137 -4.49 -12.69 2.01
CA GLU A 137 -4.78 -11.62 2.98
C GLU A 137 -5.64 -10.51 2.37
N TRP A 138 -5.48 -10.21 1.07
CA TRP A 138 -6.36 -9.27 0.39
C TRP A 138 -7.80 -9.79 0.34
N GLU A 139 -8.02 -11.08 0.07
CA GLU A 139 -9.35 -11.69 -0.07
C GLU A 139 -10.03 -11.96 1.28
N ASP A 140 -9.29 -11.92 2.40
CA ASP A 140 -9.87 -11.98 3.74
C ASP A 140 -10.75 -10.73 4.01
N ASP A 141 -12.00 -10.97 4.40
CA ASP A 141 -12.99 -9.92 4.65
C ASP A 141 -13.05 -9.50 6.13
N GLY A 142 -12.28 -10.13 7.04
CA GLY A 142 -12.46 -9.98 8.50
C GLY A 142 -12.50 -8.53 9.02
N LEU A 143 -11.68 -7.63 8.49
CA LEU A 143 -11.66 -6.20 8.85
C LEU A 143 -12.05 -5.28 7.68
N VAL A 144 -12.43 -5.86 6.53
CA VAL A 144 -12.77 -5.09 5.34
C VAL A 144 -14.20 -4.59 5.43
N GLN A 145 -14.37 -3.27 5.36
CA GLN A 145 -15.69 -2.62 5.40
C GLN A 145 -16.17 -2.18 4.01
N ILE A 146 -15.23 -1.86 3.12
CA ILE A 146 -15.52 -1.39 1.77
C ILE A 146 -14.70 -2.21 0.79
N ARG A 147 -15.37 -2.74 -0.24
CA ARG A 147 -14.77 -3.36 -1.43
C ARG A 147 -15.21 -2.61 -2.66
N VAL A 148 -14.27 -2.37 -3.57
CA VAL A 148 -14.54 -1.80 -4.89
C VAL A 148 -13.69 -2.51 -5.93
N GLY A 149 -14.32 -2.98 -7.01
CA GLY A 149 -13.64 -3.79 -8.02
C GLY A 149 -13.29 -5.19 -7.52
N GLN A 150 -12.55 -5.94 -8.34
CA GLN A 150 -12.19 -7.34 -8.06
C GLN A 150 -10.82 -7.68 -8.65
N LEU A 151 -10.05 -8.52 -7.95
CA LEU A 151 -8.86 -9.11 -8.52
C LEU A 151 -9.28 -10.24 -9.45
N HIS A 152 -9.12 -10.06 -10.76
CA HIS A 152 -9.34 -11.16 -11.71
C HIS A 152 -8.52 -12.39 -11.28
N GLN A 153 -9.15 -13.56 -11.27
CA GLN A 153 -8.43 -14.82 -11.07
C GLN A 153 -7.42 -14.97 -12.22
N LYS A 154 -6.19 -15.42 -11.91
CA LYS A 154 -5.31 -15.90 -12.98
C LYS A 154 -6.09 -17.00 -13.71
N ALA A 155 -6.24 -16.86 -15.03
CA ALA A 155 -6.70 -17.98 -15.84
C ALA A 155 -5.77 -19.17 -15.55
N PRO A 156 -6.32 -20.39 -15.39
CA PRO A 156 -5.56 -21.58 -15.05
C PRO A 156 -4.44 -21.89 -16.05
#